data_AF-A0A0G4N961-F1
#
_entry.id   AF-A0A0G4N961-F1
#
_cell.length_a   1.000
_cell.length_b   1.000
_cell.length_c   1.000
_cell.angle_alpha   90.00
_cell.angle_beta   90.00
_cell.angle_gamma   90.00
#
_symmetry.space_group_name_H-M   'P 1'
#
loop_
_entity.id
_entity.type
_entity.pdbx_description
1 polymer ?
#
loop_
_entity_poly.entity_id
_entity_poly.type
_entity_poly.pdbx_seq_one_letter_code
_entity_poly.pdbx_strand_id
1 'polypeptide(L)'
;MAQKALFAVVLGAVSAAAHGFVETITVNGKTYDNYNPSTFPYNPSPPVVPGWTADFPDLGFVEPAATGDPDIICHRSATNGGSHIPVAAGDTLTLKWSPWPESHKGPIIDYLANCNGDCTTVDKTALRFFKIAEQGLLDAASSNWAADELIAAGEVWEAAGTV
;
A
#
# COMPACT_ATOMS: atom_id res chain seq x y z
N MET A 1 12.93 59.45 -12.25
CA MET A 1 11.79 58.56 -11.95
C MET A 1 12.36 57.21 -11.52
N ALA A 2 12.11 56.77 -10.30
CA ALA A 2 12.69 55.55 -9.73
C ALA A 2 11.87 54.33 -10.19
N GLN A 3 12.52 53.39 -10.88
CA GLN A 3 11.91 52.15 -11.36
C GLN A 3 11.84 51.14 -10.21
N LYS A 4 10.64 50.89 -9.69
CA LYS A 4 10.40 49.86 -8.67
C LYS A 4 10.38 48.50 -9.36
N ALA A 5 11.40 47.67 -9.12
CA ALA A 5 11.38 46.27 -9.51
C ALA A 5 10.48 45.50 -8.52
N LEU A 6 9.37 44.94 -9.00
CA LEU A 6 8.61 43.93 -8.26
C LEU A 6 9.30 42.58 -8.47
N PHE A 7 9.86 42.01 -7.40
CA PHE A 7 10.21 40.59 -7.36
C PHE A 7 8.94 39.80 -7.07
N ALA A 8 8.41 39.09 -8.08
CA ALA A 8 7.38 38.09 -7.88
C ALA A 8 8.05 36.79 -7.41
N VAL A 9 7.89 36.44 -6.14
CA VAL A 9 8.22 35.09 -5.64
C VAL A 9 7.09 34.17 -6.05
N VAL A 10 7.32 33.34 -7.07
CA VAL A 10 6.46 32.21 -7.37
C VAL A 10 6.80 31.12 -6.36
N LEU A 11 5.97 30.97 -5.31
CA LEU A 11 5.98 29.75 -4.51
C LEU A 11 5.40 28.63 -5.39
N GLY A 12 6.28 27.81 -5.98
CA GLY A 12 5.86 26.52 -6.49
C GLY A 12 5.44 25.65 -5.31
N ALA A 13 4.17 25.28 -5.23
CA ALA A 13 3.74 24.19 -4.37
C ALA A 13 4.43 22.93 -4.90
N VAL A 14 5.52 22.53 -4.25
CA VAL A 14 6.12 21.22 -4.48
C VAL A 14 5.15 20.25 -3.81
N SER A 15 4.19 19.72 -4.57
CA SER A 15 3.46 18.54 -4.14
C SER A 15 4.48 17.44 -4.00
N ALA A 16 4.93 17.19 -2.77
CA ALA A 16 5.71 16.02 -2.46
C ALA A 16 4.83 14.82 -2.76
N ALA A 17 5.13 14.10 -3.84
CA ALA A 17 4.57 12.79 -4.05
C ALA A 17 5.20 11.86 -3.00
N ALA A 18 4.47 11.54 -1.94
CA ALA A 18 4.94 10.81 -0.76
C ALA A 18 4.25 9.44 -0.66
N HIS A 19 4.70 8.47 -1.47
CA HIS A 19 3.71 7.71 -2.22
C HIS A 19 4.23 6.36 -2.73
N GLY A 20 3.55 5.28 -2.35
CA GLY A 20 3.88 3.93 -2.81
C GLY A 20 2.71 2.97 -2.71
N PHE A 21 2.81 1.87 -3.45
CA PHE A 21 1.80 0.81 -3.48
C PHE A 21 2.47 -0.53 -3.76
N VAL A 22 1.78 -1.62 -3.44
CA VAL A 22 2.22 -2.96 -3.81
C VAL A 22 1.94 -3.17 -5.29
N GLU A 23 2.99 -3.34 -6.10
CA GLU A 23 2.91 -3.52 -7.55
C GLU A 23 2.57 -4.97 -7.92
N THR A 24 3.23 -5.93 -7.27
CA THR A 24 3.04 -7.36 -7.55
C THR A 24 3.10 -8.21 -6.29
N ILE A 25 2.45 -9.36 -6.36
CA ILE A 25 2.44 -10.39 -5.32
C ILE A 25 3.02 -11.66 -5.94
N THR A 26 4.03 -12.24 -5.31
CA THR A 26 4.64 -13.50 -5.74
C THR A 26 4.46 -14.57 -4.68
N VAL A 27 4.04 -15.77 -5.10
CA VAL A 27 3.93 -16.95 -4.24
C VAL A 27 4.26 -18.20 -5.05
N ASN A 28 5.03 -19.12 -4.46
CA ASN A 28 5.45 -20.37 -5.12
C ASN A 28 6.05 -20.16 -6.52
N GLY A 29 6.83 -19.08 -6.69
CA GLY A 29 7.48 -18.72 -7.96
C GLY A 29 6.53 -18.14 -9.04
N LYS A 30 5.25 -17.95 -8.73
CA LYS A 30 4.28 -17.29 -9.63
C LYS A 30 3.99 -15.87 -9.17
N THR A 31 4.18 -14.92 -10.08
CA THR A 31 3.91 -13.50 -9.87
C THR A 31 2.54 -13.11 -10.43
N TYR A 32 1.83 -12.27 -9.69
CA TYR A 32 0.53 -11.72 -10.01
C TYR A 32 0.62 -10.19 -9.97
N ASP A 33 0.11 -9.53 -11.01
CA ASP A 33 -0.06 -8.08 -11.01
C ASP A 33 -1.08 -7.68 -9.95
N ASN A 34 -0.84 -6.55 -9.29
CA ASN A 34 -1.75 -5.97 -8.30
C ASN A 34 -2.47 -4.72 -8.84
N TYR A 35 -3.35 -4.13 -8.05
CA TYR A 35 -4.00 -2.87 -8.42
C TYR A 35 -2.97 -1.73 -8.54
N ASN A 36 -2.90 -1.11 -9.72
CA ASN A 36 -2.03 0.03 -9.97
C ASN A 36 -2.88 1.34 -10.04
N PRO A 37 -2.92 2.14 -8.96
CA PRO A 37 -3.72 3.37 -8.88
C PRO A 37 -3.28 4.46 -9.86
N SER A 38 -2.05 4.41 -10.37
CA SER A 38 -1.52 5.40 -11.31
C SER A 38 -1.94 5.14 -12.75
N THR A 39 -2.45 3.94 -13.06
CA THR A 39 -2.76 3.53 -14.44
C THR A 39 -4.17 2.98 -14.61
N PHE A 40 -4.68 2.21 -13.65
CA PHE A 40 -5.97 1.52 -13.79
C PHE A 40 -7.16 2.49 -13.85
N PRO A 41 -7.24 3.57 -13.05
CA PRO A 41 -8.31 4.57 -13.16
C PRO A 41 -8.40 5.25 -14.53
N TYR A 42 -7.31 5.25 -15.30
CA TYR A 42 -7.21 5.89 -16.61
C TYR A 42 -7.29 4.89 -17.76
N ASN A 43 -7.44 3.60 -17.47
CA ASN A 43 -7.62 2.55 -18.45
C ASN A 43 -9.11 2.21 -18.59
N PRO A 44 -9.74 2.31 -19.78
CA PRO A 44 -11.15 1.97 -19.96
C PRO A 44 -11.46 0.47 -19.79
N SER A 45 -10.43 -0.39 -19.80
CA SER A 45 -10.56 -1.84 -19.59
C SER A 45 -9.36 -2.34 -18.78
N PRO A 46 -9.27 -2.01 -17.48
CA PRO A 46 -8.17 -2.45 -16.64
C PRO A 46 -8.19 -3.98 -16.46
N PRO A 47 -7.03 -4.63 -16.26
CA PRO A 47 -6.98 -6.06 -16.00
C PRO A 47 -7.68 -6.41 -14.68
N VAL A 48 -8.21 -7.62 -14.60
CA VAL A 48 -8.75 -8.16 -13.34
C VAL A 48 -7.60 -8.64 -12.47
N VAL A 49 -7.46 -8.07 -11.29
CA VAL A 49 -6.36 -8.33 -10.34
C VAL A 49 -6.87 -8.73 -8.96
N PRO A 50 -6.04 -9.36 -8.11
CA PRO A 50 -6.41 -9.72 -6.74
C PRO A 50 -6.44 -8.52 -5.77
N GLY A 51 -5.69 -7.46 -6.08
CA GLY A 51 -5.71 -6.22 -5.31
C GLY A 51 -7.07 -5.55 -5.31
N TRP A 52 -7.45 -4.99 -4.17
CA TRP A 52 -8.62 -4.13 -4.07
C TRP A 52 -8.41 -2.87 -4.90
N THR A 53 -9.45 -2.43 -5.59
CA THR A 53 -9.45 -1.12 -6.24
C THR A 53 -9.65 -0.07 -5.18
N ALA A 54 -8.88 1.02 -5.18
CA ALA A 54 -9.07 2.14 -4.27
C ALA A 54 -8.70 3.48 -4.92
N ASP A 55 -9.18 4.58 -4.34
CA ASP A 55 -9.01 5.94 -4.85
C ASP A 55 -7.81 6.64 -4.20
N PHE A 56 -6.66 6.48 -4.84
CA PHE A 56 -5.41 7.11 -4.42
C PHE A 56 -4.45 7.28 -5.61
N PRO A 57 -4.87 7.94 -6.71
CA PRO A 57 -3.98 8.19 -7.86
C PRO A 57 -2.84 9.15 -7.52
N ASP A 58 -3.01 9.93 -6.45
CA ASP A 58 -1.92 10.66 -5.82
C ASP A 58 -0.84 9.71 -5.31
N LEU A 59 -1.17 8.44 -4.99
CA LEU A 59 -0.41 7.40 -4.28
C LEU A 59 -0.40 7.58 -2.74
N GLY A 60 -1.35 8.36 -2.23
CA GLY A 60 -1.47 8.84 -0.86
C GLY A 60 -1.75 7.79 0.21
N PHE A 61 -1.92 8.26 1.44
CA PHE A 61 -2.22 7.45 2.62
C PHE A 61 -3.61 7.77 3.20
N VAL A 62 -4.07 6.95 4.15
CA VAL A 62 -5.24 7.24 4.97
C VAL A 62 -4.80 8.01 6.21
N GLU A 63 -5.29 9.23 6.38
CA GLU A 63 -4.94 10.10 7.51
C GLU A 63 -5.40 9.53 8.86
N PRO A 64 -4.69 9.77 9.97
CA PRO A 64 -5.08 9.27 11.29
C PRO A 64 -6.50 9.66 11.72
N ALA A 65 -6.99 10.82 11.27
CA ALA A 65 -8.35 11.29 11.54
C ALA A 65 -9.44 10.38 10.92
N ALA A 66 -9.11 9.60 9.89
CA ALA A 66 -10.00 8.67 9.20
C ALA A 66 -9.91 7.23 9.75
N THR A 67 -9.25 7.00 10.89
CA THR A 67 -9.16 5.66 11.52
C THR A 67 -10.50 5.09 11.98
N GLY A 68 -11.53 5.94 12.15
CA GLY A 68 -12.91 5.50 12.39
C GLY A 68 -13.74 5.29 11.11
N ASP A 69 -13.17 5.55 9.93
CA ASP A 69 -13.85 5.49 8.64
C ASP A 69 -13.55 4.16 7.90
N PRO A 70 -14.48 3.63 7.08
CA PRO A 70 -14.23 2.46 6.23
C PRO A 70 -13.00 2.55 5.30
N ASP A 71 -12.45 3.73 5.05
CA ASP A 71 -11.23 3.93 4.29
C ASP A 71 -10.00 3.25 4.91
N ILE A 72 -9.93 3.08 6.24
CA ILE A 72 -8.78 2.42 6.87
C ILE A 72 -8.74 0.90 6.61
N ILE A 73 -9.84 0.30 6.13
CA ILE A 73 -9.99 -1.15 5.98
C ILE A 73 -9.11 -1.68 4.84
N CYS A 74 -9.24 -1.08 3.66
CA CYS A 74 -8.51 -1.48 2.44
C CYS A 74 -8.06 -0.27 1.60
N HIS A 75 -7.87 0.89 2.23
CA HIS A 75 -7.64 2.22 1.61
C HIS A 75 -8.92 2.93 1.13
N ARG A 76 -8.74 4.18 0.70
CA ARG A 76 -9.79 5.16 0.36
C ARG A 76 -10.74 4.63 -0.68
N SER A 77 -12.04 4.65 -0.37
CA SER A 77 -13.11 4.21 -1.27
C SER A 77 -12.91 2.79 -1.82
N ALA A 78 -12.19 1.93 -1.10
CA ALA A 78 -11.81 0.62 -1.62
C ALA A 78 -13.01 -0.28 -1.94
N THR A 79 -12.96 -0.97 -3.08
CA THR A 79 -13.87 -2.01 -3.53
C THR A 79 -13.12 -3.31 -3.79
N ASN A 80 -13.82 -4.44 -3.67
CA ASN A 80 -13.24 -5.77 -3.72
C ASN A 80 -12.37 -6.00 -4.96
N GLY A 81 -11.26 -6.72 -4.79
CA GLY A 81 -10.50 -7.26 -5.92
C GLY A 81 -11.35 -8.20 -6.77
N GLY A 82 -11.06 -8.28 -8.06
CA GLY A 82 -11.84 -9.08 -9.01
C GLY A 82 -11.38 -10.54 -9.13
N SER A 83 -10.33 -10.94 -8.40
CA SER A 83 -9.81 -12.31 -8.36
C SER A 83 -9.16 -12.61 -7.00
N HIS A 84 -8.65 -13.83 -6.83
CA HIS A 84 -7.91 -14.25 -5.64
C HIS A 84 -6.67 -15.06 -6.03
N ILE A 85 -5.66 -15.05 -5.16
CA ILE A 85 -4.46 -15.86 -5.31
C ILE A 85 -4.62 -17.11 -4.44
N PRO A 86 -4.63 -18.33 -5.01
CA PRO A 86 -4.64 -19.55 -4.22
C PRO A 86 -3.28 -19.74 -3.54
N VAL A 87 -3.32 -19.96 -2.23
CA VAL A 87 -2.14 -20.22 -1.38
C VAL A 87 -2.43 -21.39 -0.45
N ALA A 88 -1.38 -22.12 -0.07
CA ALA A 88 -1.44 -23.09 1.01
C ALA A 88 -1.02 -22.44 2.33
N ALA A 89 -1.51 -23.00 3.44
CA ALA A 89 -0.98 -22.69 4.77
C ALA A 89 0.53 -22.95 4.80
N GLY A 90 1.30 -21.97 5.25
CA GLY A 90 2.77 -22.02 5.27
C GLY A 90 3.46 -21.43 4.03
N ASP A 91 2.73 -21.06 2.98
CA ASP A 91 3.32 -20.39 1.81
C ASP A 91 3.75 -18.96 2.17
N THR A 92 4.94 -18.55 1.75
CA THR A 92 5.37 -17.14 1.87
C THR A 92 4.82 -16.29 0.73
N LEU A 93 4.20 -15.16 1.05
CA LEU A 93 3.81 -14.13 0.09
C LEU A 93 4.91 -13.07 0.00
N THR A 94 5.44 -12.85 -1.19
CA THR A 94 6.40 -11.79 -1.47
C THR A 94 5.69 -10.61 -2.13
N LEU A 95 5.67 -9.46 -1.47
CA LEU A 95 5.07 -8.20 -1.95
C LEU A 95 6.18 -7.30 -2.49
N LYS A 96 6.14 -6.98 -3.78
CA LYS A 96 7.01 -5.96 -4.38
C LYS A 96 6.29 -4.62 -4.33
N TRP A 97 6.86 -3.68 -3.59
CA TRP A 97 6.41 -2.29 -3.55
C TRP A 97 7.06 -1.47 -4.67
N SER A 98 6.36 -0.41 -5.08
CA SER A 98 6.99 0.69 -5.80
C SER A 98 8.06 1.36 -4.91
N PRO A 99 8.97 2.19 -5.48
CA PRO A 99 9.99 2.87 -4.70
C PRO A 99 9.45 3.54 -3.42
N TRP A 100 9.97 3.14 -2.25
CA TRP A 100 9.55 3.68 -0.96
C TRP A 100 10.46 4.85 -0.55
N PRO A 101 9.91 6.00 -0.08
CA PRO A 101 10.75 7.13 0.32
C PRO A 101 11.52 6.85 1.63
N GLU A 102 12.83 7.12 1.65
CA GLU A 102 13.67 6.93 2.84
C GLU A 102 13.20 7.73 4.07
N SER A 103 12.54 8.86 3.86
CA SER A 103 12.00 9.69 4.95
C SER A 103 10.79 9.04 5.66
N HIS A 104 10.15 8.03 5.05
CA HIS A 104 8.93 7.40 5.55
C HIS A 104 9.27 6.19 6.43
N LYS A 105 9.91 6.50 7.57
CA LYS A 105 10.27 5.54 8.61
C LYS A 105 9.01 5.05 9.32
N GLY A 106 8.85 3.73 9.46
CA GLY A 106 7.70 3.18 10.16
C GLY A 106 7.63 1.65 10.18
N PRO A 107 6.66 1.11 10.93
CA PRO A 107 6.42 -0.32 10.99
C PRO A 107 5.75 -0.84 9.71
N ILE A 108 5.87 -2.14 9.46
CA ILE A 108 5.08 -2.88 8.49
C ILE A 108 4.31 -3.97 9.27
N ILE A 109 3.01 -4.09 9.02
CA ILE A 109 2.11 -4.97 9.79
C ILE A 109 1.16 -5.67 8.82
N ASP A 110 1.07 -6.99 8.94
CA ASP A 110 0.23 -7.84 8.10
C ASP A 110 -0.93 -8.43 8.90
N TYR A 111 -2.10 -8.47 8.27
CA TYR A 111 -3.33 -9.00 8.84
C TYR A 111 -4.03 -9.93 7.85
N LEU A 112 -4.79 -10.88 8.40
CA LEU A 112 -5.77 -11.65 7.64
C LEU A 112 -7.16 -11.44 8.23
N ALA A 113 -8.18 -11.58 7.37
CA ALA A 113 -9.57 -11.61 7.77
C ALA A 113 -10.31 -12.67 6.96
N ASN A 114 -11.16 -13.46 7.62
CA ASN A 114 -11.98 -14.44 6.93
C ASN A 114 -13.16 -13.74 6.22
N CYS A 115 -13.29 -13.92 4.90
CA CYS A 115 -14.39 -13.40 4.11
C CYS A 115 -15.73 -14.10 4.39
N ASN A 116 -15.71 -15.28 5.03
CA ASN A 116 -16.87 -16.17 5.25
C ASN A 116 -17.60 -16.50 3.95
N GLY A 117 -16.86 -16.63 2.85
CA GLY A 117 -17.38 -16.77 1.50
C GLY A 117 -16.38 -16.23 0.48
N ASP A 118 -16.89 -15.75 -0.64
CA ASP A 118 -16.08 -15.19 -1.72
C ASP A 118 -15.63 -13.75 -1.41
N CYS A 119 -14.30 -13.55 -1.31
CA CYS A 119 -13.71 -12.24 -1.05
C CYS A 119 -13.95 -11.23 -2.17
N THR A 120 -14.32 -11.65 -3.39
CA THR A 120 -14.67 -10.74 -4.49
C THR A 120 -16.01 -10.04 -4.28
N THR A 121 -16.79 -10.45 -3.28
CA THR A 121 -18.11 -9.90 -2.95
C THR A 121 -18.34 -9.58 -1.46
N VAL A 122 -17.31 -9.77 -0.61
CA VAL A 122 -17.44 -9.55 0.83
C VAL A 122 -17.67 -8.08 1.19
N ASP A 123 -18.58 -7.83 2.14
CA ASP A 123 -18.69 -6.51 2.78
C ASP A 123 -17.43 -6.25 3.62
N LYS A 124 -16.60 -5.29 3.19
CA LYS A 124 -15.34 -4.95 3.88
C LYS A 124 -15.55 -4.54 5.34
N THR A 125 -16.70 -3.97 5.69
CA THR A 125 -17.00 -3.53 7.06
C THR A 125 -17.31 -4.71 8.01
N ALA A 126 -17.64 -5.87 7.44
CA ALA A 126 -17.84 -7.12 8.19
C ALA A 126 -16.53 -7.87 8.47
N LEU A 127 -15.43 -7.52 7.81
CA LEU A 127 -14.14 -8.17 8.01
C LEU A 127 -13.64 -7.97 9.45
N ARG A 128 -13.06 -9.03 10.01
CA ARG A 128 -12.46 -9.04 11.35
C ARG A 128 -11.01 -9.48 11.21
N PHE A 129 -10.12 -8.49 11.26
CA PHE A 129 -8.70 -8.68 11.06
C PHE A 129 -8.04 -9.25 12.32
N PHE A 130 -7.22 -10.28 12.13
CA PHE A 130 -6.26 -10.75 13.11
C PHE A 130 -4.86 -10.56 12.53
N LYS A 131 -3.93 -10.14 13.40
CA LYS A 131 -2.54 -9.89 13.01
C LYS A 131 -1.82 -11.21 12.77
N ILE A 132 -1.02 -11.26 11.70
CA ILE A 132 -0.20 -12.43 11.37
C ILE A 132 1.30 -12.14 11.42
N ALA A 133 1.71 -10.88 11.20
CA ALA A 133 3.09 -10.45 11.34
C ALA A 133 3.17 -8.95 11.67
N GLU A 134 4.27 -8.55 12.30
CA GLU A 134 4.66 -7.15 12.45
C GLU A 134 6.18 -7.01 12.57
N GLN A 135 6.70 -5.91 12.02
CA GLN A 135 8.06 -5.46 12.27
C GLN A 135 8.03 -3.95 12.50
N GLY A 136 8.64 -3.51 13.60
CA GLY A 136 8.65 -2.12 14.04
C GLY A 136 10.02 -1.47 13.91
N LEU A 137 10.41 -0.74 14.96
CA LEU A 137 11.77 -0.21 15.11
C LEU A 137 12.74 -1.35 15.44
N LEU A 138 13.78 -1.51 14.63
CA LEU A 138 14.83 -2.53 14.81
C LEU A 138 16.00 -2.00 15.64
N ASP A 139 16.42 -0.76 15.38
CA ASP A 139 17.48 -0.09 16.13
C ASP A 139 17.14 1.38 16.34
N ALA A 140 16.96 1.75 17.61
CA ALA A 140 16.66 3.12 18.00
C ALA A 140 17.84 4.09 17.80
N ALA A 141 19.08 3.60 17.87
CA ALA A 141 20.26 4.46 17.76
C ALA A 141 20.45 4.98 16.32
N SER A 142 20.23 4.11 15.34
CA SER A 142 20.25 4.47 13.91
C SER A 142 18.89 4.91 13.37
N SER A 143 17.83 4.81 14.17
CA SER A 143 16.44 4.95 13.71
C SER A 143 16.16 4.03 12.51
N ASN A 144 16.58 2.76 12.62
CA ASN A 144 16.34 1.72 11.62
C ASN A 144 14.97 1.08 11.84
N TRP A 145 14.08 1.18 10.85
CA TRP A 145 12.70 0.67 10.89
C TRP A 145 12.47 -0.42 9.86
N ALA A 146 11.34 -1.14 9.96
CA ALA A 146 10.93 -2.10 8.95
C ALA A 146 10.89 -1.53 7.53
N ALA A 147 10.48 -0.27 7.37
CA ALA A 147 10.53 0.44 6.09
C ALA A 147 11.94 0.55 5.50
N ASP A 148 12.98 0.58 6.33
CA ASP A 148 14.38 0.64 5.88
C ASP A 148 14.87 -0.72 5.39
N GLU A 149 14.47 -1.80 6.08
CA GLU A 149 14.71 -3.17 5.63
C GLU A 149 13.98 -3.46 4.31
N LEU A 150 12.77 -2.91 4.12
CA LEU A 150 12.05 -2.95 2.84
C LEU A 150 12.89 -2.30 1.73
N ILE A 151 13.38 -1.08 1.94
CA ILE A 151 14.23 -0.38 0.96
C ILE A 151 15.51 -1.18 0.69
N ALA A 152 16.19 -1.66 1.73
CA ALA A 152 17.43 -2.42 1.62
C ALA A 152 17.24 -3.76 0.87
N ALA A 153 16.06 -4.37 0.96
CA ALA A 153 15.67 -5.57 0.22
C ALA A 153 15.24 -5.30 -1.22
N GLY A 154 15.43 -4.07 -1.73
CA GLY A 154 14.97 -3.68 -3.06
C GLY A 154 13.46 -3.68 -3.14
N GLU A 155 12.81 -3.03 -2.17
CA GLU A 155 11.36 -2.84 -2.04
C GLU A 155 10.56 -4.15 -2.02
N VAL A 156 11.18 -5.22 -1.52
CA VAL A 156 10.55 -6.53 -1.36
C VAL A 156 10.24 -6.77 0.11
N TRP A 157 8.98 -7.11 0.40
CA TRP A 157 8.53 -7.54 1.72
C TRP A 157 8.06 -9.00 1.68
N GLU A 158 8.48 -9.81 2.64
CA GLU A 158 7.93 -11.17 2.83
C GLU A 158 6.84 -11.11 3.90
N ALA A 159 5.58 -11.11 3.48
CA ALA A 159 4.46 -11.25 4.39
C ALA A 159 4.38 -12.72 4.86
N ALA A 160 4.45 -12.93 6.17
CA ALA A 160 4.50 -14.27 6.75
C ALA A 160 3.17 -15.03 6.54
N GLY A 161 3.18 -16.13 5.79
CA GLY A 161 2.02 -17.01 5.62
C GLY A 161 1.91 -18.07 6.70
N THR A 162 1.83 -17.66 7.97
CA THR A 162 1.55 -18.60 9.08
C THR A 162 0.09 -18.54 9.49
N VAL A 163 -0.75 -19.29 8.78
CA VAL A 163 -1.96 -19.96 9.31
C VAL A 163 -2.27 -21.18 8.46
#